data_AF-A0A418HJP7-F1
#
_entry.id   AF-A0A418HJP7-F1
#
_cell.length_a   1.000
_cell.length_b   1.000
_cell.length_c   1.000
_cell.angle_alpha   90.00
_cell.angle_beta   90.00
_cell.angle_gamma   90.00
#
_symmetry.space_group_name_H-M   'P 1'
#
loop_
_entity.id
_entity.type
_entity.pdbx_description
1 polymer ?
#
loop_
_entity_poly.entity_id
_entity_poly.type
_entity_poly.pdbx_seq_one_letter_code
_entity_poly.pdbx_strand_id
1 'polypeptide(L)' 'VTGTGEPGSTVKVELPNGTELTGVADDQGNYTIDLPGNKKFNGGEQLKVTSTDASGNKSDEKVIDVKDTTPPVAPTVS' A
#
# COMPACT_ATOMS: atom_id res chain seq x y z
N VAL A 1 0.95 4.05 1.60
CA VAL A 1 -0.12 3.16 2.09
C VAL A 1 -0.18 3.31 3.60
N THR A 2 -1.34 3.63 4.15
CA THR A 2 -1.54 3.77 5.60
C THR A 2 -2.62 2.81 6.06
N GLY A 3 -2.50 2.27 7.27
CA GLY A 3 -3.52 1.39 7.84
C GLY A 3 -3.23 1.05 9.30
N THR A 4 -4.03 0.12 9.81
CA THR A 4 -3.91 -0.43 11.17
C THR A 4 -3.65 -1.92 11.13
N GLY A 5 -2.81 -2.41 12.02
CA GLY A 5 -2.47 -3.82 12.24
C GLY A 5 -2.23 -4.08 13.72
N GLU A 6 -1.85 -5.30 14.06
CA GLU A 6 -1.44 -5.63 15.43
C GLU A 6 -0.12 -4.91 15.76
N PRO A 7 0.05 -4.31 16.96
CA PRO A 7 1.28 -3.65 17.35
C PRO A 7 2.51 -4.54 17.19
N GLY A 8 3.57 -4.01 16.55
CA GLY A 8 4.80 -4.75 16.28
C GLY A 8 4.70 -5.77 15.13
N SER A 9 3.53 -5.92 14.49
CA SER A 9 3.39 -6.78 13.31
C SER A 9 4.11 -6.19 12.09
N THR A 10 4.68 -7.08 11.28
CA THR A 10 5.31 -6.71 10.00
C THR A 10 4.26 -6.74 8.90
N VAL A 11 4.01 -5.59 8.29
CA VAL A 11 3.11 -5.43 7.17
C VAL A 11 3.91 -5.48 5.87
N LYS A 12 3.51 -6.37 4.97
CA LYS A 12 4.04 -6.49 3.60
C LYS A 12 3.01 -5.95 2.61
N VAL A 13 3.43 -5.05 1.73
CA VAL A 13 2.67 -4.55 0.58
C VAL A 13 3.35 -5.02 -0.69
N GLU A 14 2.65 -5.79 -1.50
CA GLU A 14 3.10 -6.25 -2.80
C GLU A 14 2.44 -5.41 -3.91
N LEU A 15 3.29 -4.81 -4.73
CA LEU A 15 2.90 -3.99 -5.88
C LEU A 15 2.58 -4.90 -7.09
N PRO A 16 1.83 -4.40 -8.09
CA PRO A 16 1.44 -5.20 -9.27
C PRO A 16 2.62 -5.70 -10.10
N ASN A 17 3.79 -5.07 -9.98
CA ASN A 17 5.01 -5.48 -10.65
C ASN A 17 5.84 -6.50 -9.85
N GLY A 18 5.31 -7.02 -8.74
CA GLY A 18 5.99 -7.96 -7.85
C GLY A 18 6.98 -7.31 -6.88
N THR A 19 7.07 -5.97 -6.83
CA THR A 19 7.89 -5.30 -5.81
C THR A 19 7.23 -5.43 -4.45
N GLU A 20 7.99 -5.87 -3.46
CA GLU A 20 7.55 -5.97 -2.07
C GLU A 20 8.09 -4.78 -1.27
N LEU A 21 7.20 -4.17 -0.49
CA LEU A 21 7.50 -3.11 0.46
C LEU A 21 7.10 -3.60 1.84
N THR A 22 7.88 -3.26 2.86
CA THR A 22 7.59 -3.65 4.24
C THR A 22 7.51 -2.44 5.16
N GLY A 23 6.67 -2.56 6.17
CA GLY A 23 6.56 -1.61 7.28
C GLY A 23 6.25 -2.37 8.56
N VAL A 24 6.47 -1.73 9.70
CA VAL A 24 6.12 -2.28 11.01
C VAL A 24 5.01 -1.42 11.60
N ALA A 25 4.00 -2.05 12.17
CA ALA A 25 2.97 -1.35 12.93
C ALA A 25 3.54 -0.86 14.26
N ASP A 26 3.29 0.40 14.60
CA ASP A 26 3.73 1.00 15.86
C ASP A 26 3.00 0.41 17.08
N ASP A 27 3.35 0.86 18.28
CA ASP A 27 2.74 0.40 19.54
C ASP A 27 1.22 0.66 19.63
N GLN A 28 0.70 1.57 18.79
CA GLN A 28 -0.72 1.87 18.65
C GLN A 28 -1.38 1.09 17.49
N GLY A 29 -0.61 0.27 16.78
CA GLY A 29 -1.05 -0.53 15.65
C GLY A 29 -1.08 0.23 14.32
N ASN A 30 -0.62 1.48 14.24
CA ASN A 30 -0.61 2.23 12.99
C ASN A 30 0.64 1.92 12.18
N TYR A 31 0.49 1.80 10.86
CA TYR A 31 1.62 1.67 9.96
C TYR A 31 1.50 2.61 8.76
N THR A 32 2.67 3.03 8.27
CA THR A 32 2.81 3.75 7.01
C THR A 32 3.89 3.08 6.17
N ILE A 33 3.56 2.80 4.91
CA ILE A 33 4.47 2.25 3.91
C ILE A 33 4.54 3.24 2.76
N ASP A 34 5.71 3.83 2.56
CA ASP A 34 5.97 4.73 1.45
C ASP A 34 6.04 3.96 0.13
N LEU A 35 5.27 4.44 -0.84
CA LEU A 35 5.33 3.89 -2.19
C LEU A 35 6.47 4.59 -2.95
N PRO A 36 7.24 3.86 -3.77
CA PRO A 36 8.35 4.44 -4.51
C PRO A 36 7.82 5.48 -5.51
N GLY A 37 8.19 6.75 -5.32
CA GLY A 37 7.68 7.88 -6.10
C GLY A 37 8.10 7.91 -7.57
N ASN A 38 9.09 7.10 -7.96
CA ASN A 38 9.42 6.87 -9.38
C ASN A 38 8.37 6.03 -10.11
N LYS A 39 7.43 5.42 -9.38
CA LYS A 39 6.35 4.62 -9.92
C LYS A 39 5.10 5.49 -9.99
N LYS A 40 4.70 5.83 -11.22
CA LYS A 40 3.38 6.41 -11.45
C LYS A 40 2.33 5.32 -11.26
N PHE A 41 1.48 5.49 -10.26
CA PHE A 41 0.23 4.76 -10.18
C PHE A 41 -0.81 5.56 -10.93
N ASN A 42 -1.41 4.96 -11.96
CA ASN A 42 -2.37 5.63 -12.84
C ASN A 42 -3.82 5.34 -12.43
N GLY A 43 -4.02 4.55 -11.39
CA GLY A 43 -5.32 4.09 -10.94
C GLY A 43 -5.74 2.79 -11.62
N GLY A 44 -6.44 1.95 -10.88
CA GLY A 44 -6.83 0.60 -11.30
C GLY A 44 -5.79 -0.48 -10.99
N GLU A 45 -4.62 -0.11 -10.47
CA GLU A 45 -3.66 -1.07 -9.92
C GLU A 45 -4.17 -1.68 -8.60
N GLN A 46 -3.88 -2.96 -8.37
CA GLN A 46 -4.19 -3.66 -7.12
C GLN A 46 -2.93 -3.85 -6.28
N LEU A 47 -2.95 -3.38 -5.04
CA LEU A 47 -1.92 -3.63 -4.03
C LEU A 47 -2.38 -4.75 -3.11
N LYS A 48 -1.52 -5.75 -2.88
CA LYS A 48 -1.81 -6.84 -1.94
C LYS A 48 -1.12 -6.57 -0.62
N VAL A 49 -1.86 -6.65 0.47
CA VAL A 49 -1.35 -6.37 1.81
C VAL A 49 -1.53 -7.58 2.69
N THR A 50 -0.48 -7.99 3.39
CA THR A 50 -0.52 -9.04 4.41
C THR A 50 0.23 -8.57 5.64
N SER A 51 -0.24 -8.92 6.83
CA SER A 51 0.50 -8.71 8.08
C SER A 51 1.04 -10.04 8.61
N THR A 52 2.12 -9.98 9.37
CA THR A 52 2.68 -11.12 10.10
C THR A 52 3.00 -10.68 11.52
N ASP A 53 2.40 -11.34 12.51
CA ASP A 53 2.61 -11.03 13.92
C ASP A 53 4.02 -11.46 14.40
N ALA A 54 4.36 -11.09 15.64
CA ALA A 54 5.65 -11.45 16.25
C ALA A 54 5.81 -12.96 16.51
N SER A 55 4.70 -13.71 16.52
CA SER A 55 4.68 -15.17 16.66
C SER A 55 4.79 -15.90 15.30
N GLY A 56 4.78 -15.17 14.19
CA GLY A 56 4.86 -15.70 12.83
C GLY A 56 3.51 -16.04 12.18
N ASN A 57 2.37 -15.68 12.78
CA ASN A 57 1.07 -15.89 12.15
C ASN A 57 0.82 -14.82 11.09
N LYS A 58 0.43 -15.26 9.89
CA LYS A 58 0.13 -14.39 8.76
C LYS A 58 -1.37 -14.11 8.67
N SER A 59 -1.74 -12.85 8.42
CA SER A 59 -3.13 -12.48 8.14
C SER A 59 -3.59 -12.95 6.76
N ASP A 60 -4.90 -12.93 6.54
CA ASP A 60 -5.46 -12.98 5.19
C ASP A 60 -4.93 -11.83 4.31
N GLU A 61 -4.90 -12.07 3.00
CA GLU A 61 -4.52 -11.05 2.02
C GLU A 61 -5.66 -10.03 1.87
N LYS A 62 -5.30 -8.75 1.98
CA LYS A 62 -6.20 -7.64 1.67
C LYS A 62 -5.75 -6.95 0.39
N VAL A 63 -6.68 -6.82 -0.56
CA VAL A 63 -6.44 -6.06 -1.79
C VAL A 63 -6.87 -4.60 -1.62
N ILE A 64 -6.07 -3.69 -2.14
CA ILE A 64 -6.33 -2.24 -2.17
C ILE A 64 -6.23 -1.77 -3.61
N ASP A 65 -7.33 -1.23 -4.15
CA ASP A 65 -7.32 -0.58 -5.44
C ASP A 65 -6.71 0.82 -5.35
N VAL A 66 -5.74 1.09 -6.21
CA VAL A 66 -5.17 2.42 -6.36
C VAL A 66 -6.17 3.28 -7.14
N LYS A 67 -6.49 4.44 -6.60
CA LYS A 67 -7.39 5.41 -7.23
C LYS A 67 -6.61 6.35 -8.14
N ASP A 68 -7.09 6.53 -9.37
CA ASP A 68 -6.58 7.58 -10.26
C ASP A 68 -6.85 8.95 -9.64
N THR A 69 -5.80 9.75 -9.49
CA THR A 69 -5.86 11.12 -8.98
C THR A 69 -5.30 12.13 -9.98
N THR A 70 -5.05 11.70 -11.23
CA THR A 70 -4.58 12.56 -12.30
C THR A 70 -5.65 13.60 -12.65
N PRO A 71 -5.34 14.90 -12.62
CA PRO A 71 -6.27 15.93 -13.05
C PRO A 71 -6.60 15.78 -14.55
N PRO A 72 -7.82 16.16 -14.98
CA PRO A 72 -8.14 16.19 -16.40
C PRO A 72 -7.25 17.20 -17.14
N VAL A 73 -6.95 16.91 -18.40
CA VAL A 73 -6.26 17.86 -19.28
C VAL A 73 -7.16 19.07 -19.51
N ALA A 74 -6.63 20.27 -19.28
CA ALA A 74 -7.37 21.50 -19.54
C ALA A 74 -7.66 21.67 -21.04
N PRO A 75 -8.85 22.13 -21.44
CA PRO A 75 -9.18 22.35 -22.85
C PRO A 75 -8.36 23.53 -23.41
N THR A 76 -7.88 23.38 -24.64
CA THR A 76 -7.24 24.45 -25.41
C THR A 76 -8.22 25.01 -26.44
N VAL A 77 -8.43 26.33 -26.44
CA VAL A 77 -9.14 27.06 -27.51
C VAL A 77 -8.10 27.63 -28.49
N SER A 78 -8.41 27.61 -29.79
CA SER A 78 -7.59 28.17 -30.88
C SER A 78 -8.35 29.26 -31.62
#